data_AF-A0A3D3FXR8-F1
#
_entry.id   AF-A0A3D3FXR8-F1
#
_cell.length_a   1.000
_cell.length_b   1.000
_cell.length_c   1.000
_cell.angle_alpha   90.00
_cell.angle_beta   90.00
_cell.angle_gamma   90.00
#
_symmetry.space_group_name_H-M   'P 1'
#
loop_
_entity.id
_entity.type
_entity.pdbx_description
1 polymer ?
#
loop_
_entity_poly.entity_id
_entity_poly.type
_entity_poly.pdbx_seq_one_letter_code
_entity_poly.pdbx_strand_id
1 'polypeptide(L)'
;MVYLIRNVRVTGDWEKMESAAGDFVKHWAKQPQARSVEAWGNIAGPQDAYRFVAKFDSLADEEKFSLGLMEDKGYWEVMTRFIEVFSLEDDELVRTMD
;
A
#
# COMPACT_ATOMS: atom_id res chain seq x y z
N MET A 1 -5.14 -14.94 -14.14
CA MET A 1 -4.04 -14.34 -13.37
C MET A 1 -4.25 -12.83 -13.33
N VAL A 2 -4.33 -12.28 -12.12
CA VAL A 2 -4.67 -10.88 -11.83
C VAL A 2 -3.59 -10.30 -10.92
N TYR A 3 -3.28 -9.02 -11.10
CA TYR A 3 -2.32 -8.30 -10.26
C TYR A 3 -2.98 -7.05 -9.67
N LEU A 4 -2.87 -6.91 -8.36
CA LEU A 4 -3.11 -5.64 -7.68
C LEU A 4 -1.76 -4.93 -7.54
N ILE A 5 -1.66 -3.72 -8.10
CA ILE A 5 -0.45 -2.89 -7.98
C ILE A 5 -0.87 -1.57 -7.33
N ARG A 6 -0.32 -1.29 -6.13
CA ARG A 6 -0.50 -0.01 -5.44
C ARG A 6 0.84 0.75 -5.48
N ASN A 7 0.82 1.95 -6.03
CA ASN A 7 1.94 2.88 -5.95
C ASN A 7 1.60 3.96 -4.93
N VAL A 8 2.52 4.24 -4.02
CA VAL A 8 2.34 5.25 -2.97
C VAL A 8 3.52 6.20 -3.00
N ARG A 9 3.28 7.48 -2.76
CA ARG A 9 4.30 8.53 -2.75
C ARG A 9 4.79 8.79 -1.32
N VAL A 10 6.03 8.46 -1.02
CA VAL A 10 6.63 8.62 0.30
C VAL A 10 7.08 10.07 0.49
N THR A 11 6.36 10.81 1.32
CA THR A 11 6.69 12.22 1.63
C THR A 11 7.41 12.39 2.97
N GLY A 12 7.43 11.36 3.81
CA GLY A 12 8.01 11.37 5.14
C GLY A 12 9.32 10.58 5.25
N ASP A 13 9.49 9.95 6.40
CA ASP A 13 10.69 9.18 6.76
C ASP A 13 10.74 7.83 6.03
N TRP A 14 11.78 7.65 5.21
CA TRP A 14 11.99 6.45 4.41
C TRP A 14 12.27 5.19 5.22
N GLU A 15 13.00 5.29 6.33
CA GLU A 15 13.29 4.12 7.17
C GLU A 15 12.00 3.61 7.83
N LYS A 16 11.13 4.53 8.25
CA LYS A 16 9.79 4.19 8.76
C LYS A 16 8.91 3.58 7.67
N MET A 17 9.00 4.11 6.44
CA MET A 17 8.28 3.56 5.30
C MET A 17 8.70 2.12 4.99
N GLU A 18 10.00 1.82 4.96
CA GLU A 18 10.51 0.46 4.73
C GLU A 18 10.04 -0.52 5.82
N SER A 19 10.11 -0.11 7.09
CA SER A 19 9.63 -0.89 8.22
C SER A 19 8.13 -1.20 8.10
N ALA A 20 7.31 -0.17 7.81
CA ALA A 20 5.87 -0.33 7.65
C ALA A 20 5.49 -1.16 6.41
N ALA A 21 6.22 -1.01 5.30
CA ALA A 21 6.03 -1.83 4.11
C ALA A 21 6.25 -3.32 4.39
N GLY A 22 7.29 -3.65 5.18
CA GLY A 22 7.53 -5.02 5.63
C GLY A 22 6.35 -5.58 6.44
N ASP A 23 5.74 -4.78 7.31
CA ASP A 23 4.55 -5.20 8.06
C ASP A 23 3.32 -5.37 7.16
N PHE A 24 3.12 -4.51 6.16
CA PHE A 24 2.03 -4.69 5.20
C PHE A 24 2.15 -5.98 4.41
N VAL A 25 3.35 -6.28 3.90
CA VAL A 25 3.62 -7.52 3.18
C VAL A 25 3.27 -8.72 4.05
N LYS A 26 3.61 -8.70 5.35
CA LYS A 26 3.23 -9.79 6.28
C LYS A 26 1.72 -9.93 6.40
N HIS A 27 0.97 -8.85 6.50
CA HIS A 27 -0.50 -8.91 6.62
C HIS A 27 -1.16 -9.38 5.32
N TRP A 28 -0.70 -8.87 4.18
CA TRP A 28 -1.17 -9.30 2.86
C TRP A 28 -0.85 -10.77 2.60
N ALA A 29 0.33 -11.26 3.01
CA ALA A 29 0.72 -12.66 2.85
C ALA A 29 -0.06 -13.64 3.75
N LYS A 30 -0.77 -13.17 4.80
CA LYS A 30 -1.69 -14.00 5.58
C LYS A 30 -2.97 -14.34 4.81
N GLN A 31 -3.31 -13.56 3.80
CA GLN A 31 -4.53 -13.74 3.04
C GLN A 31 -4.36 -14.90 2.04
N PRO A 32 -5.11 -16.01 2.18
CA PRO A 32 -4.89 -17.23 1.39
C PRO A 32 -5.13 -17.06 -0.11
N GLN A 33 -5.81 -15.99 -0.51
CA GLN A 33 -6.10 -15.64 -1.90
C GLN A 33 -4.87 -15.12 -2.65
N ALA A 34 -3.90 -14.52 -1.94
CA ALA A 34 -2.70 -13.99 -2.54
C ALA A 34 -1.67 -15.11 -2.81
N ARG A 35 -1.23 -15.24 -4.06
CA ARG A 35 -0.19 -16.20 -4.48
C ARG A 35 1.22 -15.71 -4.22
N SER A 36 1.42 -14.41 -4.33
CA SER A 36 2.65 -13.74 -3.95
C SER A 36 2.32 -12.31 -3.54
N VAL A 37 3.11 -11.78 -2.63
CA VAL A 37 3.06 -10.40 -2.18
C VAL A 37 4.48 -9.88 -2.08
N GLU A 38 4.73 -8.73 -2.68
CA GLU A 38 6.03 -8.11 -2.74
C GLU A 38 5.87 -6.61 -2.59
N ALA A 39 6.88 -5.95 -2.03
CA ALA A 39 6.94 -4.50 -2.00
C ALA A 39 8.38 -4.02 -2.15
N TRP A 40 8.57 -2.90 -2.84
CA TRP A 40 9.89 -2.34 -3.09
C TRP A 40 9.84 -0.82 -3.28
N GLY A 41 10.90 -0.15 -2.84
CA GLY A 41 11.19 1.22 -3.22
C GLY A 41 11.65 1.28 -4.68
N ASN A 42 11.43 2.42 -5.34
CA ASN A 42 11.95 2.62 -6.68
C ASN A 42 13.47 2.78 -6.68
N ILE A 43 14.15 2.02 -7.55
CA ILE A 43 15.59 2.17 -7.82
C ILE A 43 15.83 3.20 -8.95
N ALA A 44 14.83 3.41 -9.81
CA ALA A 44 14.83 4.38 -10.90
C ALA A 44 13.40 4.91 -11.16
N GLY A 45 13.29 6.14 -11.68
CA GLY A 45 12.00 6.84 -11.82
C GLY A 45 11.70 7.74 -10.61
N PRO A 46 10.42 7.93 -10.23
CA PRO A 46 10.04 8.71 -9.06
C PRO A 46 10.73 8.15 -7.81
N GLN A 47 11.69 8.90 -7.27
CA GLN A 47 12.49 8.48 -6.14
C GLN A 47 11.65 8.38 -4.87
N ASP A 48 10.63 9.23 -4.76
CA ASP A 48 9.63 9.34 -3.70
C ASP A 48 8.49 8.32 -3.83
N ALA A 49 8.69 7.15 -4.44
CA ALA A 49 7.63 6.17 -4.62
C ALA A 49 7.98 4.77 -4.12
N TYR A 50 6.97 4.13 -3.54
CA TYR A 50 6.99 2.75 -3.11
C TYR A 50 5.89 1.97 -3.82
N ARG A 51 6.18 0.72 -4.17
CA ARG A 51 5.25 -0.15 -4.86
C ARG A 51 4.94 -1.38 -4.03
N PHE A 52 3.65 -1.73 -3.98
CA PHE A 52 3.14 -2.98 -3.44
C PHE A 52 2.48 -3.78 -4.55
N VAL A 53 2.77 -5.07 -4.64
CA VAL A 53 2.23 -5.97 -5.65
C VAL A 53 1.69 -7.23 -4.99
N ALA A 54 0.46 -7.59 -5.32
CA ALA A 54 -0.14 -8.87 -4.97
C ALA A 54 -0.66 -9.59 -6.22
N LYS A 55 -0.47 -10.91 -6.26
CA LYS A 55 -0.86 -11.77 -7.38
C LYS A 55 -2.01 -12.68 -6.99
N PHE A 56 -2.99 -12.82 -7.88
CA PHE A 56 -4.20 -13.63 -7.69
C PHE A 56 -4.50 -14.50 -8.91
N ASP A 57 -5.30 -15.55 -8.71
CA ASP A 57 -5.74 -16.42 -9.80
C ASP A 57 -6.89 -15.76 -10.59
N SER A 58 -7.80 -15.08 -9.88
CA SER A 58 -9.00 -14.43 -10.43
C SER A 58 -9.30 -13.07 -9.78
N LEU A 59 -10.22 -12.30 -10.38
CA LEU A 59 -10.73 -11.06 -9.78
C LEU A 59 -11.53 -11.32 -8.51
N ALA A 60 -12.26 -12.43 -8.43
CA ALA A 60 -13.02 -12.81 -7.24
C ALA A 60 -12.11 -13.11 -6.04
N ASP A 61 -10.90 -13.61 -6.27
CA ASP A 61 -9.92 -13.82 -5.22
C ASP A 61 -9.33 -12.50 -4.73
N GLU A 62 -9.11 -11.53 -5.63
CA GLU A 62 -8.69 -10.17 -5.27
C GLU A 62 -9.77 -9.44 -4.44
N GLU A 63 -11.05 -9.58 -4.80
CA GLU A 63 -12.15 -9.01 -4.02
C GLU A 63 -12.20 -9.59 -2.60
N LYS A 64 -12.11 -10.93 -2.47
CA LYS A 64 -12.07 -11.60 -1.17
C LYS A 64 -10.84 -11.21 -0.36
N PHE A 65 -9.69 -11.02 -1.01
CA PHE A 65 -8.48 -10.50 -0.38
C PHE A 65 -8.72 -9.10 0.19
N SER A 66 -9.29 -8.20 -0.62
CA SER A 66 -9.59 -6.83 -0.20
C SER A 66 -10.56 -6.78 0.98
N LEU A 67 -11.60 -7.63 0.98
CA LEU A 67 -12.51 -7.79 2.12
C LEU A 67 -11.81 -8.36 3.36
N GLY A 68 -10.96 -9.38 3.19
CA GLY A 68 -10.21 -9.97 4.29
C GLY A 68 -9.25 -9.00 4.97
N LEU A 69 -8.64 -8.08 4.22
CA LEU A 69 -7.84 -6.99 4.78
C LEU A 69 -8.69 -5.99 5.58
N MET A 70 -9.93 -5.73 5.16
CA MET A 70 -10.82 -4.84 5.93
C MET A 70 -11.15 -5.42 7.32
N GLU A 71 -11.14 -6.74 7.46
CA GLU A 71 -11.41 -7.45 8.72
C GLU A 71 -10.14 -7.66 9.58
N ASP A 72 -8.95 -7.51 9.01
CA ASP A 72 -7.68 -7.66 9.72
C ASP A 72 -7.36 -6.41 10.56
N LYS A 73 -7.67 -6.49 11.86
CA LYS A 73 -7.38 -5.41 12.82
C LYS A 73 -5.92 -5.00 12.85
N GLY A 74 -4.99 -5.96 12.76
CA GLY A 74 -3.57 -5.66 12.80
C GLY A 74 -3.11 -4.94 11.53
N TYR A 75 -3.70 -5.26 10.38
CA TYR A 75 -3.47 -4.51 9.14
C TYR A 75 -3.86 -3.03 9.31
N TRP A 76 -4.99 -2.74 9.96
CA TRP A 76 -5.43 -1.37 10.21
C TRP A 76 -4.57 -0.63 11.25
N GLU A 77 -4.02 -1.33 12.25
CA GLU A 77 -3.02 -0.76 13.15
C GLU A 77 -1.75 -0.34 12.39
N VAL A 78 -1.28 -1.17 11.46
CA VAL A 78 -0.17 -0.82 10.57
C VAL A 78 -0.54 0.38 9.69
N MET A 79 -1.73 0.39 9.07
CA MET A 79 -2.26 1.52 8.28
C MET A 79 -2.28 2.84 9.07
N THR A 80 -2.67 2.80 10.34
CA THR A 80 -2.77 4.01 11.16
C THR A 80 -1.39 4.62 11.44
N ARG A 81 -0.39 3.79 11.77
CA ARG A 81 1.02 4.23 11.86
C ARG A 81 1.55 4.75 10.53
N PHE A 82 1.02 4.23 9.43
CA PHE A 82 1.42 4.61 8.08
C PHE A 82 0.92 6.00 7.70
N ILE A 83 -0.27 6.42 8.14
CA ILE A 83 -0.81 7.77 7.90
C ILE A 83 0.14 8.86 8.43
N GLU A 84 0.95 8.58 9.45
CA GLU A 84 1.94 9.54 9.98
C GLU A 84 3.17 9.72 9.06
N VAL A 85 3.41 8.80 8.12
CA VAL A 85 4.55 8.83 7.18
C VAL A 85 4.16 9.49 5.85
N PHE A 86 2.86 9.62 5.58
CA PHE A 86 2.34 10.37 4.44
C PHE A 86 1.81 11.72 4.95
N SER A 87 2.37 12.80 4.43
CA SER A 87 1.58 14.01 4.32
C SER A 87 0.52 13.66 3.28
N LEU A 88 -0.74 13.55 3.68
CA LEU A 88 -1.78 14.09 2.82
C LEU A 88 -1.40 15.57 2.75
N GLU A 89 -0.54 15.97 1.80
CA GLU A 89 -0.52 17.37 1.40
C GLU A 89 -1.99 17.66 1.12
N ASP A 90 -2.58 18.54 1.93
CA ASP A 90 -3.86 19.15 1.61
C ASP A 90 -3.76 19.47 0.12
N ASP A 91 -4.58 18.81 -0.69
CA ASP A 91 -4.84 19.30 -2.03
C ASP A 91 -5.32 20.72 -1.78
N GLU A 92 -4.43 21.71 -1.93
CA GLU A 92 -4.83 23.08 -2.15
C GLU A 92 -5.75 22.98 -3.36
N LEU A 93 -7.05 22.99 -3.08
CA LEU A 93 -8.09 23.33 -4.02
C LEU A 93 -7.66 24.69 -4.57
N VAL A 94 -6.88 24.67 -5.65
CA VAL A 94 -6.60 25.82 -6.49
C VAL A 94 -7.96 26.17 -7.11
N ARG A 95 -8.77 26.89 -6.33
CA ARG A 95 -9.81 27.75 -6.86
C ARG A 95 -9.05 28.84 -7.57
N THR A 96 -8.76 28.63 -8.85
CA THR A 96 -8.68 29.74 -9.78
C THR A 96 -10.03 30.44 -9.72
N MET A 97 -10.14 31.45 -8.89
CA MET A 97 -11.15 32.49 -9.05
C MET A 97 -10.55 33.53 -9.98
N ASP A 98 -11.35 33.85 -11.00
CA ASP A 98 -11.11 34.77 -12.11
C ASP A 98 -10.44 36.10 -11.73
#